data_AF-A0A5C8HYJ6-F1
#
_entry.id   AF-A0A5C8HYJ6-F1
#
_cell.length_a   1.000
_cell.length_b   1.000
_cell.length_c   1.000
_cell.angle_alpha   90.00
_cell.angle_beta   90.00
_cell.angle_gamma   90.00
#
_symmetry.space_group_name_H-M   'P 1'
#
loop_
_entity.id
_entity.type
_entity.pdbx_description
1 polymer ?
#
loop_
_entity_poly.entity_id
_entity_poly.type
_entity_poly.pdbx_seq_one_letter_code
_entity_poly.pdbx_strand_id
1 'polypeptide(L)'
;MSIERHWTSEEIAAVEIVAQREGLLIAWPGTVTSYGQIHEAMRREFGPAKRFGCGNPACSNMATDYALIGEYTHVTVHAGIVKRYAPDALLLWPLCRSCNGRLAGAGSWQTCSRGHDRAKTGTIATQCAECRRAMNRARDARRAAARAAATTLNEMEN
;
A
#
# COMPACT_ATOMS: atom_id res chain seq x y z
N MET A 1 12.04 11.14 -10.24
CA MET A 1 12.62 9.79 -10.34
C MET A 1 11.94 8.89 -9.33
N SER A 2 11.01 8.06 -9.78
CA SER A 2 10.47 6.95 -8.99
C SER A 2 11.53 5.86 -9.01
N ILE A 3 12.11 5.51 -7.86
CA ILE A 3 12.97 4.33 -7.76
C ILE A 3 12.00 3.15 -7.65
N GLU A 4 11.66 2.55 -8.79
CA GLU A 4 11.04 1.24 -8.83
C GLU A 4 12.05 0.26 -8.23
N ARG A 5 11.70 -0.30 -7.08
CA ARG A 5 12.45 -1.43 -6.51
C ARG A 5 11.72 -2.70 -6.92
N HIS A 6 12.39 -3.50 -7.75
CA HIS A 6 12.00 -4.86 -8.01
C HIS A 6 12.34 -5.73 -6.79
N TRP A 7 11.45 -6.66 -6.45
CA TRP A 7 11.70 -7.67 -5.43
C TRP A 7 12.85 -8.57 -5.86
N THR A 8 13.72 -8.95 -4.93
CA THR A 8 14.74 -9.95 -5.24
C THR A 8 14.11 -11.33 -5.36
N SER A 9 14.72 -12.23 -6.12
CA SER A 9 14.26 -13.62 -6.24
C SER A 9 14.18 -14.32 -4.89
N GLU A 10 15.01 -13.94 -3.91
CA GLU A 10 14.98 -14.47 -2.54
C GLU A 10 13.76 -13.99 -1.75
N GLU A 11 13.37 -12.72 -1.90
CA GLU A 11 12.18 -12.16 -1.26
C GLU A 11 10.91 -12.80 -1.82
N ILE A 12 10.89 -13.08 -3.13
CA ILE A 12 9.80 -13.82 -3.79
C ILE A 12 9.75 -15.26 -3.28
N ALA A 13 10.88 -15.97 -3.25
CA ALA A 13 10.95 -17.35 -2.77
C ALA A 13 10.51 -17.48 -1.30
N ALA A 14 10.84 -16.52 -0.44
CA ALA A 14 10.40 -16.53 0.95
C ALA A 14 8.87 -16.41 1.08
N VAL A 15 8.23 -15.59 0.24
CA VAL A 15 6.76 -15.50 0.17
C VAL A 15 6.16 -16.79 -0.37
N GLU A 16 6.74 -17.36 -1.42
CA GLU A 16 6.30 -18.63 -2.00
C GLU A 16 6.35 -19.77 -0.97
N ILE A 17 7.40 -19.85 -0.14
CA ILE A 17 7.51 -20.87 0.92
C ILE A 17 6.37 -20.72 1.95
N VAL A 18 6.06 -19.49 2.36
CA VAL A 18 4.93 -19.24 3.26
C VAL A 18 3.62 -19.62 2.56
N ALA A 19 3.47 -19.29 1.29
CA ALA A 19 2.29 -19.66 0.51
C ALA A 19 2.11 -21.15 0.34
N GLN A 20 3.17 -21.90 0.11
CA GLN A 20 3.14 -23.36 0.08
C GLN A 20 2.73 -23.94 1.42
N ARG A 21 3.32 -23.46 2.52
CA ARG A 21 2.99 -23.94 3.89
C ARG A 21 1.53 -23.71 4.26
N GLU A 22 0.95 -22.61 3.81
CA GLU A 22 -0.44 -22.24 4.10
C GLU A 22 -1.42 -22.75 3.02
N GLY A 23 -0.94 -23.48 2.00
CA GLY A 23 -1.80 -24.03 0.92
C GLY A 23 -2.34 -22.99 -0.06
N LEU A 24 -1.64 -21.86 -0.24
CA LEU A 24 -2.07 -20.67 -0.99
C LEU A 24 -1.44 -20.54 -2.40
N LEU A 25 -0.56 -21.46 -2.80
CA LEU A 25 0.10 -21.46 -4.12
C LEU A 25 -0.79 -22.18 -5.15
N ILE A 26 -1.58 -21.42 -5.92
CA ILE A 26 -2.42 -21.95 -7.00
C ILE A 26 -2.26 -21.07 -8.24
N ALA A 27 -1.86 -21.67 -9.37
CA ALA A 27 -1.89 -21.01 -10.66
C ALA A 27 -3.36 -20.80 -11.08
N TRP A 28 -3.80 -19.56 -11.26
CA TRP A 28 -5.20 -19.29 -11.58
C TRP A 28 -5.46 -19.40 -13.09
N PRO A 29 -6.34 -20.30 -13.54
CA PRO A 29 -6.80 -20.31 -14.93
C PRO A 29 -7.93 -19.29 -15.07
N GLY A 30 -7.62 -18.07 -15.53
CA GLY A 30 -8.66 -17.09 -15.84
C GLY A 30 -8.14 -15.69 -16.18
N THR A 31 -8.82 -15.02 -17.12
CA THR A 31 -8.59 -13.62 -17.47
C THR A 31 -9.28 -12.70 -16.46
N VAL A 32 -8.61 -12.43 -15.34
CA VAL A 32 -9.12 -11.46 -14.37
C VAL A 32 -8.81 -10.04 -14.83
N THR A 33 -9.86 -9.29 -15.20
CA THR A 33 -9.72 -7.97 -15.84
C THR A 33 -9.95 -6.77 -14.91
N SER A 34 -10.17 -6.99 -13.61
CA SER A 34 -10.40 -5.89 -12.67
C SER A 34 -10.03 -6.23 -11.21
N TYR A 35 -9.81 -5.18 -10.42
CA TYR A 35 -9.57 -5.26 -8.97
C TYR A 35 -10.72 -5.96 -8.22
N GLY A 36 -11.97 -5.70 -8.61
CA GLY A 36 -13.14 -6.34 -7.99
C GLY A 36 -13.13 -7.85 -8.24
N GLN A 37 -12.94 -8.24 -9.50
CA GLN A 37 -12.91 -9.65 -9.90
C GLN A 37 -11.77 -10.42 -9.24
N ILE A 38 -10.57 -9.85 -9.09
CA ILE A 38 -9.46 -10.57 -8.46
C ILE A 38 -9.70 -10.78 -6.96
N HIS A 39 -10.21 -9.76 -6.26
CA HIS A 39 -10.54 -9.91 -4.83
C HIS A 39 -11.71 -10.87 -4.59
N GLU A 40 -12.69 -10.90 -5.50
CA GLU A 40 -13.78 -11.88 -5.45
C GLU A 40 -13.29 -13.30 -5.73
N ALA A 41 -12.42 -13.45 -6.72
CA ALA A 41 -11.75 -14.70 -7.01
C ALA A 41 -11.01 -15.20 -5.75
N MET A 42 -10.12 -14.38 -5.17
CA MET A 42 -9.40 -14.71 -3.92
C MET A 42 -10.35 -15.13 -2.79
N ARG A 43 -11.48 -14.44 -2.62
CA ARG A 43 -12.48 -14.79 -1.59
C ARG A 43 -13.17 -16.11 -1.85
N ARG A 44 -13.40 -16.47 -3.12
CA ARG A 44 -14.04 -17.74 -3.48
C ARG A 44 -13.10 -18.92 -3.23
N GLU A 45 -11.83 -18.77 -3.55
CA GLU A 45 -10.82 -19.83 -3.44
C GLU A 45 -10.35 -20.03 -2.00
N PHE A 46 -9.96 -18.94 -1.34
CA PHE A 46 -9.30 -18.97 -0.02
C PHE A 46 -10.22 -18.55 1.13
N GLY A 47 -11.44 -18.12 0.82
CA GLY A 47 -12.37 -17.56 1.80
C GLY A 47 -12.06 -16.10 2.16
N PRO A 48 -12.72 -15.54 3.19
CA PRO A 48 -12.49 -14.17 3.61
C PRO A 48 -11.09 -14.01 4.24
N ALA A 49 -10.35 -12.98 3.81
CA ALA A 49 -8.99 -12.67 4.30
C ALA A 49 -8.90 -12.61 5.84
N LYS A 50 -9.99 -12.21 6.52
CA LYS A 50 -10.08 -12.14 7.99
C LYS A 50 -9.90 -13.47 8.73
N ARG A 51 -9.86 -14.60 8.02
CA ARG A 51 -9.52 -15.91 8.62
C ARG A 51 -8.01 -16.11 8.79
N PHE A 52 -7.20 -15.27 8.14
CA PHE A 52 -5.75 -15.36 8.16
C PHE A 52 -5.14 -14.27 9.05
N GLY A 53 -3.97 -14.59 9.61
CA GLY A 53 -3.07 -13.58 10.13
C GLY A 53 -2.62 -12.63 9.03
N CYS A 54 -2.21 -11.41 9.39
CA CYS A 54 -1.55 -10.52 8.46
C CYS A 54 -0.28 -11.20 7.96
N GLY A 55 -0.15 -11.38 6.65
CA GLY A 55 0.99 -12.06 6.07
C GLY A 55 2.30 -11.27 6.06
N ASN A 56 2.38 -10.18 6.84
CA ASN A 56 3.66 -9.63 7.27
C ASN A 56 4.13 -10.46 8.48
N PRO A 57 5.28 -11.15 8.40
CA PRO A 57 5.75 -12.03 9.47
C PRO A 57 6.01 -11.32 10.81
N ALA A 58 6.25 -10.01 10.78
CA ALA A 58 6.43 -9.19 11.98
C ALA A 58 5.12 -8.56 12.51
N CYS A 59 3.96 -8.94 11.95
CA CYS A 59 2.68 -8.36 12.30
C CYS A 59 1.73 -9.43 12.86
N SER A 60 1.29 -9.23 14.11
CA SER A 60 0.32 -10.12 14.78
C SER A 60 -1.15 -9.74 14.55
N ASN A 61 -1.42 -8.71 13.73
CA ASN A 61 -2.81 -8.30 13.45
C ASN A 61 -3.50 -9.29 12.51
N MET A 62 -4.83 -9.37 12.59
CA MET A 62 -5.63 -10.08 11.60
C MET A 62 -5.64 -9.35 10.25
N ALA A 63 -5.63 -10.12 9.16
CA ALA A 63 -5.81 -9.54 7.84
C ALA A 63 -7.22 -8.95 7.70
N THR A 64 -7.33 -7.88 6.90
CA THR A 64 -8.62 -7.23 6.63
C THR A 64 -9.07 -7.44 5.20
N ASP A 65 -8.13 -7.63 4.28
CA ASP A 65 -8.37 -7.85 2.85
C ASP A 65 -7.15 -8.53 2.23
N TYR A 66 -7.29 -9.02 1.01
CA TYR A 66 -6.15 -9.37 0.16
C TYR A 66 -5.52 -8.09 -0.39
N ALA A 67 -4.21 -8.05 -0.54
CA ALA A 67 -3.50 -6.84 -0.90
C ALA A 67 -2.27 -7.18 -1.73
N LEU A 68 -1.97 -6.30 -2.69
CA LEU A 68 -0.84 -6.48 -3.58
C LEU A 68 0.47 -6.35 -2.81
N ILE A 69 1.29 -7.39 -2.84
CA ILE A 69 2.65 -7.41 -2.29
C ILE A 69 3.70 -7.23 -3.38
N GLY A 70 3.42 -7.61 -4.63
CA GLY A 70 4.35 -7.51 -5.75
C GLY A 70 4.15 -6.30 -6.66
N GLU A 71 4.75 -6.37 -7.85
CA GLU A 71 4.58 -5.38 -8.90
C GLU A 71 3.16 -5.44 -9.48
N TYR A 72 2.57 -4.28 -9.74
CA TYR A 72 1.25 -4.23 -10.38
C TYR A 72 1.43 -4.26 -11.90
N THR A 73 0.58 -5.00 -12.58
CA THR A 73 0.52 -4.98 -14.05
C THR A 73 -0.67 -4.17 -14.56
N HIS A 74 -1.62 -3.83 -13.67
CA HIS A 74 -2.86 -3.17 -14.04
C HIS A 74 -3.26 -2.06 -13.05
N VAL A 75 -3.96 -1.06 -13.58
CA VAL A 75 -4.55 0.05 -12.84
C VAL A 75 -6.04 0.13 -13.15
N THR A 76 -6.88 0.37 -12.16
CA THR A 76 -8.32 0.52 -12.32
C THR A 76 -8.88 1.57 -11.38
N VAL A 77 -10.13 2.00 -11.58
CA VAL A 77 -10.84 2.87 -10.63
C VAL A 77 -11.94 2.04 -9.97
N HIS A 78 -11.89 1.94 -8.65
CA HIS A 78 -12.88 1.22 -7.86
C HIS A 78 -13.41 2.13 -6.74
N ALA A 79 -14.73 2.33 -6.71
CA ALA A 79 -15.40 3.26 -5.78
C ALA A 79 -14.78 4.68 -5.79
N GLY A 80 -14.45 5.20 -6.98
CA GLY A 80 -13.83 6.53 -7.14
C GLY A 80 -12.36 6.61 -6.74
N ILE A 81 -11.72 5.49 -6.38
CA ILE A 81 -10.31 5.43 -5.96
C ILE A 81 -9.51 4.67 -7.00
N VAL A 82 -8.38 5.23 -7.42
CA VAL A 82 -7.41 4.52 -8.27
C VAL A 82 -6.82 3.36 -7.47
N LYS A 83 -6.97 2.14 -7.98
CA LYS A 83 -6.44 0.90 -7.45
C LYS A 83 -5.42 0.31 -8.41
N ARG A 84 -4.42 -0.35 -7.83
CA ARG A 84 -3.41 -1.12 -8.54
C ARG A 84 -3.63 -2.59 -8.21
N TYR A 85 -3.49 -3.47 -9.19
CA TYR A 85 -3.59 -4.90 -8.99
C TYR A 85 -2.72 -5.67 -9.99
N ALA A 86 -2.51 -6.95 -9.69
CA ALA A 86 -2.00 -7.93 -10.62
C ALA A 86 -3.03 -9.07 -10.72
N PRO A 87 -3.21 -9.67 -11.91
CA PRO A 87 -4.08 -10.82 -12.09
C PRO A 87 -3.45 -12.09 -11.50
N ASP A 88 -2.14 -12.07 -11.22
CA ASP A 88 -1.44 -13.14 -10.53
C ASP A 88 -1.78 -13.12 -9.03
N ALA A 89 -2.46 -14.18 -8.59
CA ALA A 89 -2.85 -14.36 -7.19
C ALA A 89 -1.66 -14.50 -6.25
N LEU A 90 -0.48 -14.93 -6.74
CA LEU A 90 0.74 -15.00 -5.93
C LEU A 90 1.23 -13.62 -5.49
N LEU A 91 0.83 -12.58 -6.20
CA LEU A 91 1.16 -11.21 -5.85
C LEU A 91 0.13 -10.60 -4.89
N LEU A 92 -0.90 -11.35 -4.47
CA LEU A 92 -1.94 -10.91 -3.54
C LEU A 92 -1.88 -11.69 -2.23
N TRP A 93 -1.74 -10.97 -1.13
CA TRP A 93 -1.55 -11.57 0.20
C TRP A 93 -2.55 -11.03 1.22
N PRO A 94 -3.05 -11.85 2.17
CA PRO A 94 -3.94 -11.36 3.22
C PRO A 94 -3.19 -10.41 4.14
N LEU A 95 -3.54 -9.12 4.14
CA LEU A 95 -2.88 -8.10 4.94
C LEU A 95 -3.86 -7.31 5.79
N CYS A 96 -3.40 -6.89 6.97
CA CYS A 96 -4.16 -5.97 7.80
C CYS A 96 -4.17 -4.58 7.15
N ARG A 97 -5.16 -3.74 7.50
CA ARG A 97 -5.30 -2.38 6.95
C ARG A 97 -4.02 -1.54 7.06
N SER A 98 -3.32 -1.64 8.19
CA SER A 98 -2.07 -0.90 8.42
C SER A 98 -0.97 -1.35 7.46
N CYS A 99 -0.79 -2.65 7.34
CA CYS A 99 0.18 -3.31 6.46
C CYS A 99 -0.11 -3.05 4.97
N ASN A 100 -1.37 -3.20 4.55
CA ASN A 100 -1.80 -2.87 3.20
C ASN A 100 -1.56 -1.38 2.88
N GLY A 101 -1.88 -0.48 3.81
CA GLY A 101 -1.60 0.96 3.65
C GLY A 101 -0.12 1.30 3.47
N ARG A 102 0.80 0.43 3.95
CA ARG A 102 2.24 0.58 3.71
C ARG A 102 2.63 0.24 2.26
N LEU A 103 1.97 -0.75 1.65
CA LEU A 103 2.27 -1.28 0.31
C LEU A 103 1.48 -0.59 -0.81
N ALA A 104 0.21 -0.26 -0.60
CA ALA A 104 -0.71 0.31 -1.60
C ALA A 104 -0.25 1.66 -2.22
N GLY A 105 0.80 2.28 -1.67
CA GLY A 105 1.45 3.45 -2.26
C GLY A 105 2.44 3.16 -3.40
N ALA A 106 2.78 1.89 -3.70
CA ALA A 106 4.01 1.46 -4.41
C ALA A 106 5.28 1.58 -3.56
N GLY A 107 5.19 1.28 -2.27
CA GLY A 107 6.37 1.12 -1.41
C GLY A 107 6.60 -0.34 -1.04
N SER A 108 7.84 -0.73 -0.79
CA SER A 108 8.16 -2.00 -0.14
C SER A 108 7.94 -1.90 1.38
N TRP A 109 8.09 -3.01 2.10
CA TRP A 109 8.10 -3.00 3.58
C TRP A 109 9.18 -2.06 4.15
N GLN A 110 10.29 -1.94 3.42
CA GLN A 110 11.47 -1.17 3.80
C GLN A 110 11.43 0.26 3.26
N THR A 111 10.75 0.52 2.15
CA THR A 111 10.76 1.84 1.48
C THR A 111 9.35 2.36 1.24
N CYS A 112 9.10 3.65 1.49
CA CYS A 112 7.83 4.25 1.06
C CYS A 112 7.82 4.52 -0.44
N SER A 113 6.66 4.90 -0.98
CA SER A 113 6.49 5.27 -2.40
C SER A 113 7.29 6.48 -2.89
N ARG A 114 7.98 7.18 -1.99
CA ARG A 114 8.92 8.26 -2.28
C ARG A 114 10.38 7.84 -2.04
N GLY A 115 10.64 6.55 -1.86
CA GLY A 115 11.98 6.00 -1.66
C GLY A 115 12.53 6.15 -0.24
N HIS A 116 11.78 6.66 0.73
CA HIS A 116 12.30 6.78 2.10
C HIS A 116 12.37 5.43 2.79
N ASP A 117 13.55 5.12 3.32
CA ASP A 117 13.75 3.96 4.20
C ASP A 117 12.95 4.12 5.49
N ARG A 118 11.94 3.26 5.67
CA ARG A 118 11.04 3.23 6.82
C ARG A 118 11.71 2.66 8.07
N ALA A 119 12.74 1.83 7.95
CA ALA A 119 13.50 1.33 9.11
C ALA A 119 14.34 2.47 9.70
N LYS A 120 14.95 3.29 8.85
CA LYS A 120 15.73 4.46 9.27
C LYS A 120 14.87 5.63 9.75
N THR A 121 13.76 5.89 9.09
CA THR A 121 12.94 7.11 9.34
C THR A 121 11.75 6.87 10.27
N GLY A 122 11.32 5.63 10.44
CA GLY A 122 10.13 5.27 11.21
C GLY A 122 8.81 5.53 10.48
N THR A 123 7.69 5.22 11.15
CA THR A 123 6.33 5.45 10.62
C THR A 123 5.48 6.23 11.62
N ILE A 124 4.65 7.15 11.11
CA ILE A 124 3.72 7.98 11.90
C ILE A 124 2.34 7.85 11.30
N ALA A 125 1.37 7.36 12.08
CA ALA A 125 -0.04 7.29 11.70
C ALA A 125 -0.25 6.77 10.27
N THR A 126 0.25 5.56 10.01
CA THR A 126 0.24 4.80 8.73
C THR A 126 1.15 5.30 7.59
N GLN A 127 1.76 6.47 7.71
CA GLN A 127 2.66 7.04 6.69
C GLN A 127 4.14 6.91 7.09
N CYS A 128 5.04 6.98 6.09
CA CYS A 128 6.46 7.16 6.38
C CYS A 128 6.67 8.50 7.10
N ALA A 129 7.52 8.54 8.13
CA ALA A 129 7.68 9.73 8.96
C ALA A 129 8.13 10.95 8.14
N GLU A 130 9.05 10.78 7.19
CA GLU A 130 9.50 11.87 6.31
C GLU A 130 8.39 12.40 5.38
N CYS A 131 7.56 11.50 4.86
CA CYS A 131 6.40 11.85 4.04
C CYS A 131 5.40 12.68 4.84
N ARG A 132 5.17 12.29 6.11
CA ARG A 132 4.29 12.99 7.02
C ARG A 132 4.84 14.36 7.40
N ARG A 133 6.14 14.46 7.69
CA ARG A 133 6.83 15.73 7.96
C ARG A 133 6.74 16.66 6.76
N ALA A 134 7.01 16.18 5.55
CA ALA A 134 6.89 16.96 4.33
C ALA A 134 5.46 17.49 4.11
N MET A 135 4.43 16.67 4.34
CA MET A 135 3.04 17.11 4.28
C MET A 135 2.69 18.15 5.34
N ASN A 136 3.19 17.98 6.57
CA ASN A 136 2.99 18.97 7.63
C ASN A 136 3.67 20.31 7.25
N ARG A 137 4.93 20.28 6.79
CA ARG A 137 5.64 21.48 6.30
C ARG A 137 4.85 22.20 5.19
N ALA A 138 4.33 21.46 4.22
CA ALA A 138 3.52 22.04 3.15
C ALA A 138 2.20 22.66 3.67
N ARG A 139 1.56 22.01 4.64
CA ARG A 139 0.34 22.54 5.28
C ARG A 139 0.63 23.81 6.06
N ASP A 140 1.72 23.84 6.81
CA ASP A 140 2.13 24.99 7.61
C ASP A 140 2.51 26.17 6.71
N ALA A 141 3.22 25.92 5.61
CA ALA A 141 3.53 26.94 4.60
C ALA A 141 2.26 27.56 3.99
N ARG A 142 1.24 26.73 3.65
CA ARG A 142 -0.05 27.24 3.14
C ARG A 142 -0.77 28.11 4.17
N ARG A 143 -0.73 27.72 5.45
CA ARG A 143 -1.33 28.50 6.54
C ARG A 143 -0.62 29.83 6.75
N ALA A 144 0.71 29.84 6.68
CA ALA A 144 1.49 31.06 6.77
C ALA A 144 1.18 32.01 5.61
N ALA A 145 1.12 31.51 4.37
CA ALA A 145 0.76 32.30 3.20
C ALA A 145 -0.66 32.89 3.31
N ALA A 146 -1.63 32.10 3.77
CA ALA A 146 -3.00 32.58 3.97
C ALA A 146 -3.09 33.69 5.03
N ARG A 147 -2.32 33.58 6.12
CA ARG A 147 -2.25 34.63 7.15
C ARG A 147 -1.62 35.91 6.60
N ALA A 148 -0.52 35.80 5.87
CA ALA A 148 0.13 36.95 5.25
C ALA A 148 -0.82 37.67 4.29
N ALA A 149 -1.54 36.94 3.44
CA ALA A 149 -2.52 37.51 2.52
C ALA A 149 -3.68 38.22 3.26
N ALA A 150 -4.17 37.64 4.36
CA ALA A 150 -5.20 38.26 5.19
C ALA A 150 -4.72 39.56 5.86
N THR A 151 -3.47 39.60 6.33
CA THR A 151 -2.87 40.82 6.88
C THR A 151 -2.77 41.91 5.81
N THR A 152 -2.30 41.58 4.61
CA THR A 152 -2.19 42.55 3.51
C THR A 152 -3.56 43.10 3.09
N LEU A 153 -4.61 42.27 3.05
CA LEU A 153 -5.97 42.74 2.76
C LEU A 153 -6.47 43.72 3.83
N ASN A 154 -6.26 43.40 5.12
CA ASN A 154 -6.64 44.30 6.21
C ASN A 154 -5.85 45.63 6.20
N GLU A 155 -4.61 45.62 5.73
CA GLU A 155 -3.80 46.85 5.56
C GLU A 155 -4.25 47.69 4.36
N MET A 156 -4.92 47.10 3.37
CA MET A 156 -5.48 47.83 2.22
C MET A 156 -6.87 48.40 2.49
N GLU A 157 -7.60 47.86 3.47
CA GLU A 157 -8.95 48.31 3.87
C GLU A 157 -8.93 49.42 4.94
N ASN A 158 -7.77 49.71 5.55
CA ASN A 158 -7.56 50.80 6.51
C ASN A 158 -6.78 51.95 5.87
#